data_AF-A0A8H4WS86-F1
#
_entry.id   AF-A0A8H4WS86-F1
#
_cell.length_a   1.000
_cell.length_b   1.000
_cell.length_c   1.000
_cell.angle_alpha   90.00
_cell.angle_beta   90.00
_cell.angle_gamma   90.00
#
_symmetry.space_group_name_H-M   'P 1'
#
loop_
_entity.id
_entity.type
_entity.pdbx_description
1 polymer ?
#
loop_
_entity_poly.entity_id
_entity_poly.type
_entity_poly.pdbx_seq_one_letter_code
_entity_poly.pdbx_strand_id
1 'polypeptide(L)'
;MKESISTIPPVSAEPQDASPTELYVPGPDSVTLAKGRSRWYCLDDTRLRNDLFAAVGFLELANAGDFAANVWNEVPVPIYAIVFMVVGGCSALVLSICAFCDSRKAWRNIKFLRQQRKFLETEKERLIANSESPHGLDVFLEITTRELRIEIINRWAMDILMGGGAILISIGTFMAIGGANRRVWLASNILSGYLGNAPIALFGLLSSVWAAMVWTKMRSHVAVARKELQGAPTLTMLKQRCFNVQLFYIINGTATILGGVGSMVTAERWWGYVILIPVIISSIF
;
A
#
# COMPACT_ATOMS: atom_id res chain seq x y z
N MET A 1 34.29 -69.59 48.67
CA MET A 1 35.05 -68.49 49.31
C MET A 1 34.32 -67.19 48.99
N LYS A 2 33.70 -66.57 50.02
CA LYS A 2 33.15 -65.19 50.15
C LYS A 2 32.15 -64.69 49.08
N GLU A 3 30.86 -64.59 49.44
CA GLU A 3 30.10 -63.40 49.94
C GLU A 3 29.72 -62.41 48.80
N SER A 4 28.43 -62.28 48.45
CA SER A 4 27.43 -61.32 48.98
C SER A 4 27.79 -59.87 48.60
N ILE A 5 26.97 -59.08 47.88
CA ILE A 5 25.80 -58.35 48.41
C ILE A 5 24.91 -57.82 47.25
N SER A 6 23.60 -57.88 47.49
CA SER A 6 22.46 -57.32 46.75
C SER A 6 22.40 -55.78 46.75
N THR A 7 21.87 -55.14 45.70
CA THR A 7 20.88 -54.02 45.80
C THR A 7 20.34 -53.56 44.43
N ILE A 8 19.03 -53.30 44.35
CA ILE A 8 18.23 -52.65 43.27
C ILE A 8 17.27 -51.68 43.99
N PRO A 9 16.71 -50.56 43.42
CA PRO A 9 17.23 -49.41 42.65
C PRO A 9 16.83 -48.07 43.40
N PRO A 10 16.65 -46.83 42.84
CA PRO A 10 15.84 -46.43 41.67
C PRO A 10 16.38 -45.30 40.74
N VAL A 11 15.83 -45.27 39.52
CA VAL A 11 15.48 -44.11 38.65
C VAL A 11 16.34 -42.84 38.73
N SER A 12 16.97 -42.47 37.61
CA SER A 12 17.08 -41.07 37.14
C SER A 12 17.47 -41.00 35.65
N ALA A 13 16.48 -40.61 34.84
CA ALA A 13 16.52 -39.84 33.61
C ALA A 13 17.67 -40.06 32.60
N GLU A 14 17.33 -40.64 31.46
CA GLU A 14 17.98 -40.32 30.18
C GLU A 14 17.97 -38.79 29.97
N PRO A 15 19.08 -38.18 29.51
CA PRO A 15 19.04 -36.80 29.08
C PRO A 15 18.19 -36.73 27.81
N GLN A 16 17.01 -36.10 27.94
CA GLN A 16 16.22 -35.62 26.83
C GLN A 16 17.09 -34.67 26.01
N ASP A 17 17.57 -35.14 24.85
CA ASP A 17 18.00 -34.27 23.77
C ASP A 17 16.78 -33.46 23.32
N ALA A 18 16.64 -32.27 23.92
CA ALA A 18 15.69 -31.26 23.48
C ALA A 18 16.14 -30.79 22.10
N SER A 19 15.58 -31.42 21.07
CA SER A 19 15.59 -30.92 19.71
C SER A 19 15.21 -29.43 19.72
N PRO A 20 15.95 -28.54 19.06
CA PRO A 20 15.47 -27.18 18.88
C PRO A 20 14.18 -27.28 18.08
N THR A 21 13.08 -26.86 18.66
CA THR A 21 11.83 -26.62 17.94
C THR A 21 12.09 -25.46 16.99
N GLU A 22 12.77 -25.74 15.88
CA GLU A 22 12.75 -24.88 14.72
C GLU A 22 11.29 -24.85 14.26
N LEU A 23 10.69 -23.68 14.42
CA LEU A 23 9.40 -23.33 13.85
C LEU A 23 9.53 -23.42 12.32
N TYR A 24 9.38 -24.63 11.79
CA TYR A 24 9.27 -24.89 10.36
C TYR A 24 7.90 -24.37 9.93
N VAL A 25 7.90 -23.22 9.25
CA VAL A 25 6.74 -22.78 8.49
C VAL A 25 6.80 -23.56 7.19
N PRO A 26 5.92 -24.56 6.96
CA PRO A 26 5.89 -25.25 5.67
C PRO A 26 5.62 -24.20 4.59
N GLY A 27 6.54 -24.09 3.63
CA GLY A 27 6.23 -23.44 2.37
C GLY A 27 5.06 -24.16 1.71
N PRO A 28 4.29 -23.50 0.83
CA PRO A 28 3.14 -24.12 0.21
C PRO A 28 3.55 -25.39 -0.56
N ASP A 29 2.99 -26.53 -0.18
CA ASP A 29 3.27 -27.86 -0.78
C ASP A 29 2.84 -27.95 -2.26
N SER A 30 2.09 -26.97 -2.74
CA SER A 30 1.67 -26.87 -4.14
C SER A 30 1.60 -25.41 -4.58
N VAL A 31 2.19 -25.11 -5.73
CA VAL A 31 2.09 -23.81 -6.40
C VAL A 31 1.05 -23.93 -7.51
N THR A 32 -0.01 -23.13 -7.44
CA THR A 32 -1.03 -23.14 -8.49
C THR A 32 -0.51 -22.35 -9.69
N LEU A 33 -0.40 -22.97 -10.87
CA LEU A 33 0.04 -22.31 -12.11
C LEU A 33 -1.15 -22.07 -13.02
N ALA A 34 -1.30 -20.86 -13.56
CA ALA A 34 -2.25 -20.58 -14.63
C ALA A 34 -1.54 -20.53 -15.99
N LYS A 35 -2.19 -21.09 -17.02
CA LYS A 35 -1.66 -21.12 -18.38
C LYS A 35 -2.11 -19.89 -19.16
N GLY A 36 -1.17 -19.00 -19.50
CA GLY A 36 -1.36 -17.98 -20.53
C GLY A 36 -1.14 -18.54 -21.94
N ARG A 37 -1.44 -17.74 -22.98
CA ARG A 37 -1.35 -18.16 -24.41
C ARG A 37 0.00 -18.76 -24.83
N SER A 38 1.10 -18.45 -24.13
CA SER A 38 2.44 -19.02 -24.43
C SER A 38 3.32 -19.28 -23.20
N ARG A 39 2.89 -18.93 -21.98
CA ARG A 39 3.69 -19.12 -20.75
C ARG A 39 2.78 -19.45 -19.56
N TRP A 40 3.30 -20.29 -18.67
CA TRP A 40 2.73 -20.54 -17.36
C TRP A 40 3.16 -19.44 -16.40
N TYR A 41 2.26 -18.96 -15.57
CA TYR A 41 2.56 -18.00 -14.50
C TYR A 41 2.05 -18.55 -13.17
N CYS A 42 2.85 -18.39 -12.11
CA CYS A 42 2.44 -18.74 -10.75
C CYS A 42 1.29 -17.83 -10.31
N LEU A 43 0.23 -18.43 -9.78
CA LEU A 43 -0.88 -17.72 -9.16
C LEU A 43 -0.57 -17.30 -7.71
N ASP A 44 0.48 -17.86 -7.09
CA ASP A 44 1.00 -17.39 -5.80
C ASP A 44 1.99 -16.23 -5.99
N ASP A 45 1.47 -15.08 -6.39
CA ASP A 45 2.18 -13.81 -6.15
C ASP A 45 1.90 -13.41 -4.70
N THR A 46 2.56 -14.09 -3.75
CA THR A 46 2.59 -13.68 -2.32
C THR A 46 3.29 -12.33 -2.12
N ARG A 47 3.89 -11.79 -3.18
CA ARG A 47 4.27 -10.38 -3.25
C ARG A 47 3.01 -9.57 -3.52
N LEU A 48 2.55 -8.83 -2.52
CA LEU A 48 1.83 -7.58 -2.76
C LEU A 48 2.71 -6.69 -3.66
N ARG A 49 2.61 -6.85 -4.98
CA ARG A 49 3.12 -5.87 -5.94
C ARG A 49 2.25 -4.63 -5.76
N ASN A 50 2.79 -3.69 -5.01
CA ASN A 50 2.12 -2.45 -4.72
C ASN A 50 2.22 -1.52 -5.95
N ASP A 51 1.47 -1.85 -7.00
CA ASP A 51 1.31 -1.01 -8.21
C ASP A 51 0.70 0.36 -7.90
N LEU A 52 0.20 0.52 -6.67
CA LEU A 52 -0.36 1.75 -6.12
C LEU A 52 0.59 2.94 -6.19
N PHE A 53 1.89 2.74 -5.95
CA PHE A 53 2.87 3.84 -6.02
C PHE A 53 3.08 4.33 -7.46
N ALA A 54 3.11 3.42 -8.42
CA ALA A 54 3.18 3.78 -9.83
C ALA A 54 1.89 4.50 -10.28
N ALA A 55 0.73 4.02 -9.85
CA ALA A 55 -0.55 4.68 -10.12
C ALA A 55 -0.61 6.11 -9.53
N VAL A 56 -0.08 6.31 -8.32
CA VAL A 56 0.06 7.63 -7.70
C VAL A 56 1.03 8.51 -8.49
N GLY A 57 2.18 7.98 -8.92
CA GLY A 57 3.13 8.70 -9.76
C GLY A 57 2.55 9.14 -11.11
N PHE A 58 1.78 8.27 -11.77
CA PHE A 58 1.07 8.62 -13.01
C PHE A 58 -0.04 9.64 -12.78
N LEU A 59 -0.74 9.57 -11.66
CA LEU A 59 -1.74 10.57 -11.31
C LEU A 59 -1.11 11.93 -11.03
N GLU A 60 0.01 11.97 -10.30
CA GLU A 60 0.78 13.20 -10.07
C GLU A 60 1.35 13.77 -11.37
N LEU A 61 1.70 12.92 -12.33
CA LEU A 61 2.09 13.34 -13.68
C LEU A 61 0.91 13.92 -14.47
N ALA A 62 -0.28 13.30 -14.38
CA ALA A 62 -1.48 13.81 -15.03
C ALA A 62 -1.96 15.12 -14.40
N ASN A 63 -1.85 15.23 -13.08
CA ASN A 63 -2.02 16.47 -12.32
C ASN A 63 -1.00 17.51 -12.78
N ALA A 64 0.30 17.18 -12.88
CA ALA A 64 1.30 18.10 -13.44
C ALA A 64 0.96 18.56 -14.88
N GLY A 65 0.22 17.76 -15.65
CA GLY A 65 -0.30 18.11 -16.97
C GLY A 65 -1.38 19.20 -16.97
N ASP A 66 -2.01 19.47 -15.83
CA ASP A 66 -2.96 20.57 -15.65
C ASP A 66 -2.27 21.94 -15.48
N PHE A 67 -0.93 21.98 -15.46
CA PHE A 67 -0.09 23.18 -15.34
C PHE A 67 -0.56 24.35 -16.18
N ALA A 68 -0.87 24.05 -17.43
CA ALA A 68 -1.34 25.05 -18.36
C ALA A 68 -2.64 25.70 -17.87
N ALA A 69 -3.58 24.94 -17.28
CA ALA A 69 -4.89 25.43 -16.78
C ALA A 69 -4.76 26.31 -15.52
N ASN A 70 -3.84 25.97 -14.62
CA ASN A 70 -3.67 26.71 -13.36
C ASN A 70 -2.74 27.92 -13.51
N VAL A 71 -1.76 27.88 -14.42
CA VAL A 71 -0.71 28.90 -14.55
C VAL A 71 -0.85 29.78 -15.80
N TRP A 72 -1.21 29.20 -16.95
CA TRP A 72 -1.41 29.95 -18.20
C TRP A 72 -2.88 30.25 -18.44
N ASN A 73 -3.35 31.29 -17.74
CA ASN A 73 -4.72 31.77 -17.89
C ASN A 73 -4.76 33.26 -18.31
N GLU A 74 -3.96 33.59 -19.31
CA GLU A 74 -4.15 34.80 -20.11
C GLU A 74 -5.28 34.53 -21.12
N VAL A 75 -6.17 35.49 -21.32
CA VAL A 75 -7.26 35.37 -22.30
C VAL A 75 -6.89 36.21 -23.53
N PRO A 76 -6.83 35.62 -24.74
CA PRO A 76 -7.06 34.21 -25.05
C PRO A 76 -5.92 33.29 -24.63
N VAL A 77 -6.25 32.05 -24.26
CA VAL A 77 -5.26 31.05 -23.86
C VAL A 77 -4.35 30.74 -25.05
N PRO A 78 -3.02 30.76 -24.88
CA PRO A 78 -2.11 30.47 -25.99
C PRO A 78 -2.24 29.02 -26.46
N ILE A 79 -2.11 28.79 -27.77
CA ILE A 79 -2.35 27.49 -28.42
C ILE A 79 -1.49 26.37 -27.81
N TYR A 80 -0.23 26.65 -27.48
CA TYR A 80 0.65 25.66 -26.86
C TYR A 80 0.09 25.18 -25.51
N ALA A 81 -0.50 26.09 -24.71
CA ALA A 81 -1.09 25.76 -23.42
C ALA A 81 -2.35 24.90 -23.60
N ILE A 82 -3.18 25.21 -24.60
CA ILE A 82 -4.35 24.40 -24.96
C ILE A 82 -3.94 22.96 -25.32
N VAL A 83 -2.87 22.78 -26.11
CA VAL A 83 -2.37 21.44 -26.45
C VAL A 83 -1.98 20.65 -25.20
N PHE A 84 -1.22 21.26 -24.28
CA PHE A 84 -0.86 20.61 -23.02
C PHE A 84 -2.07 20.30 -22.14
N MET A 85 -3.03 21.22 -22.03
CA MET A 85 -4.28 21.01 -21.29
C MET A 85 -5.07 19.83 -21.85
N VAL A 86 -5.21 19.72 -23.18
CA VAL A 86 -5.93 18.61 -23.81
C VAL A 86 -5.22 17.28 -23.51
N VAL A 87 -3.89 17.24 -23.63
CA VAL A 87 -3.11 16.02 -23.33
C VAL A 87 -3.24 15.64 -21.85
N GLY A 88 -3.08 16.59 -20.92
CA GLY A 88 -3.21 16.37 -19.48
C GLY A 88 -4.62 15.92 -19.09
N GLY A 89 -5.65 16.65 -19.54
CA GLY A 89 -7.06 16.35 -19.28
C GLY A 89 -7.50 14.99 -19.82
N CYS A 90 -7.08 14.63 -21.03
CA CYS A 90 -7.32 13.29 -21.60
C CYS A 90 -6.58 12.19 -20.81
N SER A 91 -5.33 12.43 -20.43
CA SER A 91 -4.55 11.48 -19.63
C SER A 91 -5.19 11.23 -18.26
N ALA A 92 -5.65 12.28 -17.58
CA ALA A 92 -6.39 12.18 -16.33
C ALA A 92 -7.68 11.36 -16.50
N LEU A 93 -8.42 11.55 -17.60
CA LEU A 93 -9.63 10.77 -17.88
C LEU A 93 -9.32 9.28 -18.09
N VAL A 94 -8.27 8.95 -18.84
CA VAL A 94 -7.83 7.56 -19.05
C VAL A 94 -7.40 6.92 -17.73
N LEU A 95 -6.61 7.62 -16.92
CA LEU A 95 -6.19 7.14 -15.61
C LEU A 95 -7.38 6.94 -14.66
N SER A 96 -8.39 7.81 -14.73
CA SER A 96 -9.62 7.63 -13.99
C SER A 96 -10.32 6.31 -14.35
N ILE A 97 -10.44 6.01 -15.65
CA ILE A 97 -11.04 4.75 -16.11
C ILE A 97 -10.24 3.56 -15.57
N CYS A 98 -8.91 3.61 -15.65
CA CYS A 98 -8.04 2.59 -15.09
C CYS A 98 -8.24 2.42 -13.57
N ALA A 99 -8.30 3.50 -12.81
CA ALA A 99 -8.53 3.49 -11.37
C ALA A 99 -9.89 2.88 -11.03
N PHE A 100 -10.96 3.21 -11.76
CA PHE A 100 -12.27 2.57 -11.55
C PHE A 100 -12.27 1.08 -11.91
N CYS A 101 -11.53 0.68 -12.96
CA CYS A 101 -11.35 -0.73 -13.29
C CYS A 101 -10.61 -1.50 -12.19
N ASP A 102 -9.57 -0.90 -11.59
CA ASP A 102 -8.82 -1.51 -10.50
C ASP A 102 -9.63 -1.52 -9.19
N SER A 103 -10.41 -0.48 -8.91
CA SER A 103 -11.38 -0.45 -7.80
C SER A 103 -12.37 -1.61 -7.88
N ARG A 104 -12.85 -1.96 -9.09
CA ARG A 104 -13.72 -3.14 -9.29
C ARG A 104 -13.00 -4.45 -8.95
N LYS A 105 -11.71 -4.56 -9.25
CA LYS A 105 -10.91 -5.75 -8.87
C LYS A 105 -10.71 -5.80 -7.35
N ALA A 106 -10.34 -4.68 -6.73
CA ALA A 106 -10.21 -4.57 -5.28
C ALA A 106 -11.52 -4.92 -4.56
N TRP A 107 -12.67 -4.52 -5.10
CA TRP A 107 -13.97 -4.89 -4.56
C TRP A 107 -14.23 -6.41 -4.59
N ARG A 108 -13.79 -7.10 -5.65
CA ARG A 108 -13.89 -8.56 -5.74
C ARG A 108 -13.00 -9.24 -4.68
N ASN A 109 -11.79 -8.72 -4.46
CA ASN A 109 -10.89 -9.21 -3.42
C ASN A 109 -11.49 -8.99 -2.02
N ILE A 110 -12.08 -7.83 -1.75
CA ILE A 110 -12.77 -7.54 -0.49
C ILE A 110 -13.92 -8.53 -0.26
N LYS A 111 -14.71 -8.83 -1.31
CA LYS A 111 -15.79 -9.82 -1.21
C LYS A 111 -15.24 -11.21 -0.89
N PHE A 112 -14.14 -11.60 -1.53
CA PHE A 112 -13.47 -12.88 -1.28
C PHE A 112 -12.95 -12.97 0.16
N LEU A 113 -12.23 -11.95 0.64
CA LEU A 113 -11.71 -11.90 2.03
C LEU A 113 -12.85 -11.92 3.06
N ARG A 114 -13.98 -11.26 2.79
CA ARG A 114 -15.17 -11.33 3.65
C ARG A 114 -15.76 -12.74 3.69
N GLN A 115 -15.76 -13.46 2.58
CA GLN A 115 -16.24 -14.84 2.52
C GLN A 115 -15.31 -15.79 3.28
N GLN A 116 -13.99 -15.67 3.10
CA GLN A 116 -13.00 -16.43 3.86
C GLN A 116 -13.12 -16.18 5.36
N ARG A 117 -13.27 -14.92 5.77
CA ARG A 117 -13.48 -14.58 7.18
C ARG A 117 -14.72 -15.26 7.74
N LYS A 118 -15.86 -15.20 7.04
CA LYS A 118 -17.10 -15.85 7.50
C LYS A 118 -16.92 -17.37 7.64
N PHE A 119 -16.20 -17.99 6.71
CA PHE A 119 -15.86 -19.41 6.77
C PHE A 119 -15.01 -19.74 8.01
N LEU A 120 -13.96 -18.97 8.27
CA LEU A 120 -13.09 -19.14 9.43
C LEU A 120 -13.84 -18.91 10.75
N GLU A 121 -14.76 -17.94 10.80
CA GLU A 121 -15.63 -17.70 11.97
C GLU A 121 -16.55 -18.90 12.24
N THR A 122 -17.16 -19.48 11.20
CA THR A 122 -18.01 -20.67 11.34
C THR A 122 -17.21 -21.89 11.79
N GLU A 123 -15.99 -22.08 11.27
CA GLU A 123 -15.14 -23.20 11.66
C GLU A 123 -14.62 -23.03 13.10
N LYS A 124 -14.33 -21.79 13.52
CA LYS A 124 -14.01 -21.49 14.93
C LYS A 124 -15.15 -21.89 15.87
N GLU A 125 -16.38 -21.53 15.52
CA GLU A 125 -17.58 -21.88 16.31
C GLU A 125 -17.74 -23.41 16.45
N ARG A 126 -17.42 -24.17 15.40
CA ARG A 126 -17.43 -25.64 15.42
C ARG A 126 -16.37 -26.23 16.34
N LEU A 127 -15.13 -25.72 16.28
CA LEU A 127 -14.05 -26.20 17.15
C LEU A 127 -14.34 -25.90 18.62
N ILE A 128 -14.91 -24.73 18.91
CA ILE A 128 -15.36 -24.37 20.26
C ILE A 128 -16.47 -25.31 20.73
N ALA A 129 -17.45 -25.63 19.87
CA ALA A 129 -18.51 -26.59 20.19
C ALA A 129 -17.97 -28.01 20.45
N ASN A 130 -16.89 -28.41 19.76
CA ASN A 130 -16.21 -29.69 19.94
C ASN A 130 -15.17 -29.67 21.07
N SER A 131 -15.02 -28.58 21.83
CA SER A 131 -14.03 -28.41 22.90
C SER A 131 -12.57 -28.57 22.45
N GLU A 132 -12.26 -28.24 21.19
CA GLU A 132 -10.90 -28.21 20.63
C GLU A 132 -10.29 -26.81 20.73
N SER A 133 -8.95 -26.73 20.74
CA SER A 133 -8.24 -25.44 20.86
C SER A 133 -8.26 -24.66 19.53
N PRO A 134 -8.82 -23.43 19.49
CA PRO A 134 -8.94 -22.63 18.26
C PRO A 134 -7.70 -21.77 17.94
N HIS A 135 -6.57 -21.95 18.65
CA HIS A 135 -5.43 -21.02 18.60
C HIS A 135 -4.87 -20.77 17.19
N GLY A 136 -4.81 -21.79 16.34
CA GLY A 136 -4.35 -21.61 14.95
C GLY A 136 -5.31 -20.74 14.13
N LEU A 137 -6.61 -20.90 14.32
CA LEU A 137 -7.65 -20.16 13.59
C LEU A 137 -7.71 -18.69 14.00
N ASP A 138 -7.43 -18.38 15.27
CA ASP A 138 -7.38 -17.00 15.76
C ASP A 138 -6.32 -16.17 15.03
N VAL A 139 -5.15 -16.77 14.78
CA VAL A 139 -4.07 -16.13 14.01
C VAL A 139 -4.54 -15.85 12.57
N PHE A 140 -5.17 -16.82 11.90
CA PHE A 140 -5.69 -16.63 10.53
C PHE A 140 -6.79 -15.56 10.46
N LEU A 141 -7.65 -15.49 11.48
CA LEU A 141 -8.74 -14.51 11.55
C LEU A 141 -8.17 -13.10 11.75
N GLU A 142 -7.15 -12.94 12.59
CA GLU A 142 -6.44 -11.68 12.75
C GLU A 142 -5.74 -11.23 11.46
N ILE A 143 -5.03 -12.15 10.79
CA ILE A 143 -4.36 -11.88 9.51
C ILE A 143 -5.39 -11.45 8.46
N THR A 144 -6.46 -12.22 8.27
CA THR A 144 -7.51 -11.92 7.29
C THR A 144 -8.18 -10.58 7.58
N THR A 145 -8.40 -10.25 8.85
CA THR A 145 -8.99 -8.96 9.25
C THR A 145 -8.06 -7.80 8.91
N ARG A 146 -6.76 -7.98 9.11
CA ARG A 146 -5.75 -6.97 8.76
C ARG A 146 -5.65 -6.80 7.25
N GLU A 147 -5.59 -7.89 6.50
CA GLU A 147 -5.56 -7.87 5.03
C GLU A 147 -6.81 -7.21 4.46
N LEU A 148 -7.99 -7.53 4.98
CA LEU A 148 -9.25 -6.89 4.59
C LEU A 148 -9.22 -5.38 4.82
N ARG A 149 -8.70 -4.93 5.98
CA ARG A 149 -8.58 -3.48 6.28
C ARG A 149 -7.62 -2.79 5.32
N ILE A 150 -6.48 -3.42 5.04
CA ILE A 150 -5.48 -2.87 4.12
C ILE A 150 -6.04 -2.82 2.69
N GLU A 151 -6.72 -3.86 2.22
CA GLU A 151 -7.33 -3.87 0.88
C GLU A 151 -8.45 -2.83 0.74
N ILE A 152 -9.28 -2.63 1.77
CA ILE A 152 -10.33 -1.61 1.78
C ILE A 152 -9.72 -0.20 1.73
N ILE A 153 -8.76 0.10 2.60
CA ILE A 153 -8.23 1.46 2.77
C ILE A 153 -7.21 1.80 1.69
N ASN A 154 -6.19 0.96 1.51
CA ASN A 154 -5.06 1.27 0.64
C ASN A 154 -5.31 0.94 -0.84
N ARG A 155 -6.23 0.03 -1.17
CA ARG A 155 -6.52 -0.31 -2.58
C ARG A 155 -7.83 0.33 -3.00
N TRP A 156 -8.95 -0.14 -2.45
CA TRP A 156 -10.27 0.23 -2.94
C TRP A 156 -10.64 1.71 -2.71
N ALA A 157 -10.51 2.22 -1.48
CA ALA A 157 -10.87 3.61 -1.18
C ALA A 157 -9.99 4.59 -1.93
N MET A 158 -8.70 4.27 -2.07
CA MET A 158 -7.75 5.11 -2.80
C MET A 158 -8.01 5.13 -4.29
N ASP A 159 -8.28 3.99 -4.92
CA ASP A 159 -8.64 3.92 -6.34
C ASP A 159 -9.90 4.77 -6.64
N ILE A 160 -10.88 4.78 -5.73
CA ILE A 160 -12.08 5.63 -5.86
C ILE A 160 -11.73 7.11 -5.72
N LEU A 161 -10.96 7.48 -4.69
CA LEU A 161 -10.58 8.87 -4.42
C LEU A 161 -9.71 9.43 -5.56
N MET A 162 -8.72 8.66 -6.02
CA MET A 162 -7.84 9.00 -7.13
C MET A 162 -8.60 9.07 -8.46
N GLY A 163 -9.45 8.07 -8.75
CA GLY A 163 -10.28 8.06 -9.96
C GLY A 163 -11.27 9.22 -9.99
N GLY A 164 -11.86 9.57 -8.85
CA GLY A 164 -12.73 10.74 -8.69
C GLY A 164 -11.97 12.05 -8.84
N GLY A 165 -10.80 12.20 -8.20
CA GLY A 165 -9.92 13.35 -8.34
C GLY A 165 -9.52 13.59 -9.80
N ALA A 166 -9.13 12.52 -10.51
CA ALA A 166 -8.78 12.58 -11.92
C ALA A 166 -9.92 13.05 -12.83
N ILE A 167 -11.19 12.69 -12.52
CA ILE A 167 -12.36 13.24 -13.22
C ILE A 167 -12.47 14.75 -12.98
N LEU A 168 -12.33 15.19 -11.74
CA LEU A 168 -12.45 16.62 -11.39
C LEU A 168 -11.35 17.45 -12.05
N ILE A 169 -10.11 16.93 -12.08
CA ILE A 169 -8.99 17.51 -12.84
C ILE A 169 -9.39 17.62 -14.31
N SER A 170 -9.78 16.51 -14.94
CA SER A 170 -10.14 16.48 -16.36
C SER A 170 -11.25 17.48 -16.71
N ILE A 171 -12.34 17.51 -15.93
CA ILE A 171 -13.45 18.46 -16.13
C ILE A 171 -12.97 19.90 -15.97
N GLY A 172 -12.21 20.20 -14.91
CA GLY A 172 -11.65 21.53 -14.70
C GLY A 172 -10.75 21.95 -15.85
N THR A 173 -9.82 21.10 -16.27
CA THR A 173 -8.92 21.36 -17.41
C THR A 173 -9.69 21.67 -18.70
N PHE A 174 -10.76 20.93 -19.02
CA PHE A 174 -11.59 21.24 -20.19
C PHE A 174 -12.41 22.54 -20.02
N MET A 175 -12.87 22.85 -18.81
CA MET A 175 -13.52 24.13 -18.51
C MET A 175 -12.56 25.32 -18.69
N ALA A 176 -11.28 25.17 -18.34
CA ALA A 176 -10.26 26.20 -18.52
C ALA A 176 -10.05 26.58 -20.00
N ILE A 177 -10.07 25.60 -20.92
CA ILE A 177 -9.87 25.83 -22.36
C ILE A 177 -10.95 26.77 -22.94
N GLY A 178 -12.19 26.64 -22.48
CA GLY A 178 -13.31 27.49 -22.90
C GLY A 178 -13.46 28.80 -22.11
N GLY A 179 -12.57 29.07 -21.15
CA GLY A 179 -12.73 30.03 -20.06
C GLY A 179 -12.52 31.50 -20.42
N ALA A 180 -13.22 32.04 -21.42
CA ALA A 180 -13.25 33.50 -21.64
C ALA A 180 -13.99 34.26 -20.50
N ASN A 181 -14.78 33.55 -19.69
CA ASN A 181 -15.56 34.10 -18.58
C ASN A 181 -14.88 33.82 -17.22
N ARG A 182 -14.63 34.87 -16.44
CA ARG A 182 -14.00 34.80 -15.11
C ARG A 182 -14.67 33.81 -14.14
N ARG A 183 -15.98 33.59 -14.25
CA ARG A 183 -16.70 32.61 -13.40
C ARG A 183 -16.36 31.17 -13.75
N VAL A 184 -16.24 30.87 -15.05
CA VAL A 184 -15.86 29.54 -15.55
C VAL A 184 -14.42 29.24 -15.16
N TRP A 185 -13.54 30.25 -15.22
CA TRP A 185 -12.17 30.15 -14.73
C TRP A 185 -12.09 29.83 -13.24
N LEU A 186 -12.80 30.59 -12.38
CA LEU A 186 -12.77 30.35 -10.94
C LEU A 186 -13.29 28.93 -10.61
N ALA A 187 -14.37 28.51 -11.28
CA ALA A 187 -14.92 27.16 -11.12
C ALA A 187 -13.91 26.09 -11.58
N SER A 188 -13.21 26.30 -12.69
CA SER A 188 -12.15 25.41 -13.16
C SER A 188 -11.02 25.26 -12.15
N ASN A 189 -10.53 26.38 -11.59
CA ASN A 189 -9.40 26.37 -10.65
C ASN A 189 -9.76 25.70 -9.32
N ILE A 190 -11.00 25.89 -8.86
CA ILE A 190 -11.54 25.18 -7.69
C ILE A 190 -11.66 23.67 -7.99
N LEU A 191 -12.15 23.31 -9.17
CA LEU A 191 -12.44 21.93 -9.51
C LEU A 191 -11.17 21.11 -9.78
N SER A 192 -10.26 21.62 -10.62
CA SER A 192 -9.02 20.96 -11.00
C SER A 192 -7.93 21.13 -9.94
N GLY A 193 -7.58 22.38 -9.62
CA GLY A 193 -6.45 22.69 -8.72
C GLY A 193 -6.68 22.32 -7.26
N TYR A 194 -7.89 22.52 -6.72
CA TYR A 194 -8.17 22.24 -5.30
C TYR A 194 -8.88 20.89 -5.09
N LEU A 195 -10.07 20.72 -5.65
CA LEU A 195 -10.90 19.55 -5.36
C LEU A 195 -10.36 18.27 -6.01
N GLY A 196 -9.82 18.38 -7.22
CA GLY A 196 -9.17 17.28 -7.94
C GLY A 196 -7.91 16.76 -7.25
N ASN A 197 -7.19 17.66 -6.58
CA ASN A 197 -5.92 17.37 -5.92
C ASN A 197 -6.04 17.02 -4.43
N ALA A 198 -7.17 17.34 -3.79
CA ALA A 198 -7.42 17.00 -2.39
C ALA A 198 -7.29 15.49 -2.08
N PRO A 199 -7.75 14.56 -2.94
CA PRO A 199 -7.50 13.12 -2.79
C PRO A 199 -6.02 12.75 -2.63
N ILE A 200 -5.14 13.37 -3.41
CA ILE A 200 -3.69 13.12 -3.40
C ILE A 200 -3.08 13.64 -2.10
N ALA A 201 -3.45 14.85 -1.70
CA ALA A 201 -3.00 15.44 -0.44
C ALA A 201 -3.44 14.61 0.78
N LEU A 202 -4.69 14.14 0.78
CA LEU A 202 -5.22 13.26 1.82
C LEU A 202 -4.47 11.93 1.85
N PHE A 203 -4.17 11.35 0.69
CA PHE A 203 -3.39 10.12 0.62
C PHE A 203 -1.97 10.30 1.18
N GLY A 204 -1.29 11.39 0.83
CA GLY A 204 0.03 11.70 1.39
C GLY A 204 0.01 11.82 2.91
N LEU A 205 -1.04 12.43 3.47
CA LEU A 205 -1.22 12.52 4.92
C LEU A 205 -1.41 11.13 5.56
N LEU A 206 -2.32 10.31 5.02
CA LEU A 206 -2.59 8.96 5.55
C LEU A 206 -1.36 8.05 5.44
N SER A 207 -0.63 8.12 4.32
CA SER A 207 0.63 7.39 4.11
C SER A 207 1.71 7.80 5.08
N SER A 208 1.82 9.10 5.39
CA SER A 208 2.76 9.60 6.39
C SER A 208 2.44 9.09 7.79
N VAL A 209 1.17 9.11 8.19
CA VAL A 209 0.71 8.55 9.47
C VAL A 209 1.03 7.04 9.54
N TRP A 210 0.77 6.31 8.46
CA TRP A 210 1.11 4.89 8.37
C TRP A 210 2.62 4.64 8.46
N ALA A 211 3.44 5.42 7.75
CA ALA A 211 4.89 5.34 7.81
C ALA A 211 5.42 5.59 9.23
N ALA A 212 4.86 6.57 9.94
CA ALA A 212 5.21 6.85 11.33
C ALA A 212 4.85 5.67 12.26
N MET A 213 3.68 5.05 12.08
CA MET A 213 3.29 3.85 12.83
C MET A 213 4.21 2.64 12.56
N VAL A 214 4.59 2.41 11.30
CA VAL A 214 5.53 1.33 10.95
C VAL A 214 6.90 1.60 11.55
N TRP A 215 7.36 2.84 11.50
CA TRP A 215 8.63 3.25 12.09
C TRP A 215 8.71 2.98 13.59
N THR A 216 7.69 3.39 14.35
CA THR A 216 7.62 3.13 15.81
C THR A 216 7.56 1.64 16.10
N LYS A 217 6.78 0.88 15.33
CA LYS A 217 6.68 -0.58 15.47
C LYS A 217 8.00 -1.29 15.18
N MET A 218 8.71 -0.92 14.11
CA MET A 218 10.01 -1.48 13.78
C MET A 218 11.06 -1.17 14.86
N ARG A 219 11.03 0.04 15.44
CA ARG A 219 11.90 0.37 16.58
C ARG A 219 11.61 -0.52 17.79
N SER A 220 10.34 -0.78 18.09
CA SER A 220 9.95 -1.69 19.17
C SER A 220 10.46 -3.12 18.92
N HIS A 221 10.28 -3.66 17.71
CA HIS A 221 10.78 -4.98 17.35
C HIS A 221 12.31 -5.08 17.47
N VAL A 222 13.04 -4.07 17.03
CA VAL A 222 14.51 -4.02 17.19
C VAL A 222 14.90 -3.95 18.67
N ALA A 223 14.16 -3.20 19.50
CA ALA A 223 14.43 -3.10 20.93
C ALA A 223 14.19 -4.43 21.66
N VAL A 224 13.10 -5.15 21.34
CA VAL A 224 12.80 -6.48 21.89
C VAL A 224 13.81 -7.50 21.39
N ALA A 225 14.07 -7.56 20.09
CA ALA A 225 15.06 -8.48 19.53
C ALA A 225 16.47 -8.26 20.10
N ARG A 226 16.84 -7.00 20.38
CA ARG A 226 18.11 -6.69 21.06
C ARG A 226 18.16 -7.24 22.50
N LYS A 227 17.03 -7.44 23.17
CA LYS A 227 16.99 -8.07 24.50
C LYS A 227 17.10 -9.59 24.38
N GLU A 228 16.35 -10.20 23.47
CA GLU A 228 16.23 -11.66 23.37
C GLU A 228 17.35 -12.35 22.56
N LEU A 229 17.92 -11.68 21.55
CA LEU A 229 18.83 -12.29 20.57
C LEU A 229 20.27 -11.75 20.67
N GLN A 230 20.71 -11.36 21.88
CA GLN A 230 22.07 -10.86 22.07
C GLN A 230 23.11 -11.91 21.68
N GLY A 231 24.07 -11.51 20.83
CA GLY A 231 25.14 -12.38 20.34
C GLY A 231 24.77 -13.27 19.15
N ALA A 232 23.50 -13.36 18.77
CA ALA A 232 23.10 -14.16 17.62
C ALA A 232 23.31 -13.40 16.28
N PRO A 233 23.79 -14.05 15.21
CA PRO A 233 23.94 -13.43 13.88
C PRO A 233 22.59 -12.99 13.27
N THR A 234 21.50 -13.61 13.71
CA THR A 234 20.11 -13.28 13.33
C THR A 234 19.71 -11.87 13.76
N LEU A 235 20.28 -11.32 14.83
CA LEU A 235 20.03 -9.95 15.27
C LEU A 235 20.50 -8.91 14.25
N THR A 236 21.67 -9.14 13.61
CA THR A 236 22.22 -8.25 12.60
C THR A 236 21.37 -8.26 11.34
N MET A 237 20.96 -9.44 10.88
CA MET A 237 20.05 -9.59 9.74
C MET A 237 18.70 -8.91 10.00
N LEU A 238 18.14 -9.09 11.20
CA LEU A 238 16.87 -8.46 11.57
C LEU A 238 16.98 -6.93 11.61
N LYS A 239 18.05 -6.39 12.23
CA LYS A 239 18.30 -4.93 12.24
C LYS A 239 18.38 -4.35 10.83
N GLN A 240 19.09 -5.03 9.93
CA GLN A 240 19.22 -4.58 8.55
C GLN A 240 17.89 -4.61 7.79
N ARG A 241 17.08 -5.66 7.99
CA ARG A 241 15.73 -5.72 7.41
C ARG A 241 14.82 -4.62 7.97
N CYS A 242 14.80 -4.43 9.28
CA CYS A 242 14.03 -3.35 9.91
C CYS A 242 14.48 -1.98 9.41
N PHE A 243 15.79 -1.75 9.25
CA PHE A 243 16.34 -0.51 8.70
C PHE A 243 15.92 -0.29 7.25
N ASN A 244 15.99 -1.31 6.39
CA ASN A 244 15.55 -1.20 4.99
C ASN A 244 14.07 -0.86 4.88
N VAL A 245 13.22 -1.49 5.72
CA VAL A 245 11.78 -1.18 5.79
C VAL A 245 11.57 0.26 6.26
N GLN A 246 12.27 0.67 7.32
CA GLN A 246 12.26 2.01 7.86
C GLN A 246 12.65 3.07 6.82
N LEU A 247 13.74 2.84 6.09
CA LEU A 247 14.23 3.73 5.04
C LEU A 247 13.23 3.83 3.89
N PHE A 248 12.68 2.70 3.45
CA PHE A 248 11.64 2.67 2.40
C PHE A 248 10.41 3.50 2.78
N TYR A 249 9.91 3.35 4.01
CA TYR A 249 8.75 4.11 4.48
C TYR A 249 9.05 5.60 4.70
N ILE A 250 10.28 5.98 5.07
CA ILE A 250 10.68 7.40 5.14
C ILE A 250 10.71 8.02 3.75
N ILE A 251 11.37 7.38 2.79
CA ILE A 251 11.51 7.92 1.43
C ILE A 251 10.13 8.06 0.78
N ASN A 252 9.30 7.01 0.83
CA ASN A 252 7.96 7.07 0.27
C ASN A 252 7.03 8.01 1.05
N GLY A 253 7.10 8.01 2.39
CA GLY A 253 6.30 8.92 3.21
C GLY A 253 6.60 10.38 2.90
N THR A 254 7.88 10.74 2.81
CA THR A 254 8.30 12.11 2.46
C THR A 254 7.92 12.48 1.02
N ALA A 255 8.12 11.58 0.06
CA ALA A 255 7.71 11.81 -1.33
C ALA A 255 6.20 12.07 -1.44
N THR A 256 5.35 11.28 -0.76
CA THR A 256 3.89 11.47 -0.81
C THR A 256 3.42 12.76 -0.13
N ILE A 257 4.08 13.22 0.94
CA ILE A 257 3.78 14.52 1.56
C ILE A 257 4.17 15.65 0.61
N LEU A 258 5.37 15.59 0.01
CA LEU A 258 5.84 16.60 -0.93
C LEU A 258 4.97 16.65 -2.18
N GLY A 259 4.52 15.49 -2.68
CA GLY A 259 3.54 15.37 -3.76
C GLY A 259 2.24 16.06 -3.40
N GLY A 260 1.63 15.67 -2.27
CA GLY A 260 0.39 16.27 -1.79
C GLY A 260 0.45 17.79 -1.55
N VAL A 261 1.54 18.29 -0.95
CA VAL A 261 1.74 19.73 -0.74
C VAL A 261 2.00 20.43 -2.08
N GLY A 262 2.88 19.89 -2.92
CA GLY A 262 3.18 20.43 -4.24
C GLY A 262 1.91 20.56 -5.08
N SER A 263 1.10 19.50 -5.11
CA SER A 263 -0.20 19.37 -5.77
C SER A 263 -1.26 20.38 -5.29
N MET A 264 -1.19 20.87 -4.05
CA MET A 264 -2.04 21.96 -3.58
C MET A 264 -1.49 23.33 -3.98
N VAL A 265 -0.16 23.49 -3.94
CA VAL A 265 0.51 24.73 -4.30
C VAL A 265 0.35 25.05 -5.79
N THR A 266 0.25 24.03 -6.64
CA THR A 266 0.07 24.18 -8.10
C THR A 266 -1.22 24.93 -8.47
N ALA A 267 -2.24 24.92 -7.61
CA ALA A 267 -3.49 25.66 -7.84
C ALA A 267 -3.30 27.19 -7.91
N GLU A 268 -2.23 27.72 -7.31
CA GLU A 268 -1.95 29.17 -7.28
C GLU A 268 -0.55 29.53 -7.77
N ARG A 269 0.42 28.61 -7.73
CA ARG A 269 1.84 28.93 -7.92
C ARG A 269 2.56 27.91 -8.79
N TRP A 270 3.15 28.42 -9.86
CA TRP A 270 3.90 27.62 -10.84
C TRP A 270 5.10 26.86 -10.26
N TRP A 271 5.74 27.36 -9.19
CA TRP A 271 6.87 26.67 -8.58
C TRP A 271 6.47 25.39 -7.84
N GLY A 272 5.17 25.18 -7.55
CA GLY A 272 4.66 23.91 -7.04
C GLY A 272 4.98 22.74 -7.98
N TYR A 273 4.97 22.98 -9.30
CA TYR A 273 5.32 21.97 -10.30
C TYR A 273 6.80 21.56 -10.22
N VAL A 274 7.70 22.46 -9.79
CA VAL A 274 9.13 22.15 -9.60
C VAL A 274 9.33 21.17 -8.45
N ILE A 275 8.50 21.25 -7.41
CA ILE A 275 8.52 20.32 -6.26
C ILE A 275 7.99 18.94 -6.67
N LEU A 276 7.02 18.90 -7.60
CA LEU A 276 6.42 17.64 -8.08
C LEU A 276 7.36 16.80 -8.94
N ILE A 277 8.28 17.40 -9.70
CA ILE A 277 9.22 16.67 -10.58
C ILE A 277 9.99 15.55 -9.85
N PRO A 278 10.73 15.81 -8.74
CA PRO A 278 11.44 14.74 -8.03
C PRO A 278 10.50 13.71 -7.40
N VAL A 279 9.27 14.10 -7.03
CA VAL A 279 8.26 13.19 -6.47
C VAL A 279 7.76 12.21 -7.54
N ILE A 280 7.47 12.71 -8.75
CA ILE A 280 7.04 11.88 -9.88
C ILE A 280 8.15 10.90 -10.26
N ILE A 281 9.40 11.36 -10.37
CA ILE A 281 10.56 10.50 -10.67
C ILE A 281 10.70 9.41 -9.60
N SER A 282 10.66 9.78 -8.32
CA SER A 282 10.83 8.82 -7.21
C SER A 282 9.65 7.86 -7.03
N SER A 283 8.49 8.15 -7.62
CA SER A 283 7.31 7.27 -7.55
C SER A 283 7.23 6.28 -8.71
N ILE A 284 7.93 6.56 -9.82
CA ILE A 284 7.98 5.70 -11.01
C ILE A 284 9.17 4.74 -10.96
N PHE A 285 10.29 5.15 -10.36
CA PHE A 285 11.55 4.39 -10.29
C PHE A 285 11.85 3.88 -8.88
#